data_AF-A0AB34SPK9-F1
#
_entry.id   AF-A0AB34SPK9-F1
#
_cell.length_a   1.000
_cell.length_b   1.000
_cell.length_c   1.000
_cell.angle_alpha   90.00
_cell.angle_beta   90.00
_cell.angle_gamma   90.00
#
_symmetry.space_group_name_H-M   'P 1'
#
loop_
_entity.id
_entity.type
_entity.pdbx_description
1 polymer ?
#
loop_
_entity_poly.entity_id
_entity_poly.type
_entity_poly.pdbx_seq_one_letter_code
_entity_poly.pdbx_strand_id
1 'polypeptide(L)'
;MGFFKREETQGLMINKNVNENIIGNDVKKISKSSKTLSLFKEDTIKYVIENFPSMSEEIQRGLLEVSVILENTIDHIEDKSSKLIKDSRNFNLSQEYRDTCISIYEVVENIKGYVKWMKDEGNKEMEIKEDNINENEEEITSQDDIKLKEISENEVNTVNVELEIYKDFSGREPKGFEIDNDIILVDDWDDLLVKTAEILTKQYKQNRNSDILIKPVKVVEKKSPQNEFRDTVIEMLSEYKINLRDFKIIVR
;
A
#
# COMPACT_ATOMS: atom_id res chain seq x y z
N MET A 1 54.72 55.58 -14.88
CA MET A 1 54.75 55.11 -13.47
C MET A 1 53.76 53.94 -13.43
N GLY A 2 54.14 52.68 -13.45
CA GLY A 2 55.13 51.98 -12.61
C GLY A 2 54.32 51.09 -11.63
N PHE A 3 54.59 49.82 -11.37
CA PHE A 3 55.65 48.89 -11.71
C PHE A 3 55.10 47.46 -11.51
N PHE A 4 55.48 46.52 -12.38
CA PHE A 4 55.49 45.09 -12.05
C PHE A 4 56.57 44.83 -10.98
N LYS A 5 56.28 43.98 -9.99
CA LYS A 5 57.32 43.23 -9.27
C LYS A 5 56.90 41.77 -9.15
N ARG A 6 57.69 40.91 -9.81
CA ARG A 6 57.87 39.49 -9.48
C ARG A 6 58.79 39.44 -8.27
N GLU A 7 58.52 38.54 -7.34
CA GLU A 7 59.58 37.98 -6.49
C GLU A 7 59.52 36.46 -6.61
N GLU A 8 60.59 35.93 -7.22
CA GLU A 8 61.02 34.55 -7.13
C GLU A 8 61.63 34.34 -5.74
N THR A 9 61.31 33.24 -5.07
CA THR A 9 62.26 32.60 -4.16
C THR A 9 62.33 31.11 -4.51
N GLN A 10 63.53 30.70 -4.88
CA GLN A 10 63.92 29.33 -5.14
C GLN A 10 64.26 28.61 -3.83
N GLY A 11 63.86 27.35 -3.74
CA GLY A 11 64.76 26.27 -3.32
C GLY A 11 64.97 26.04 -1.82
N LEU A 12 64.34 24.98 -1.30
CA LEU A 12 65.05 23.97 -0.52
C LEU A 12 64.34 22.62 -0.65
N MET A 13 64.88 21.78 -1.52
CA MET A 13 64.61 20.35 -1.57
C MET A 13 65.26 19.68 -0.37
N ILE A 14 64.50 18.88 0.40
CA ILE A 14 65.04 17.68 1.03
C ILE A 14 64.10 16.52 0.67
N ASN A 15 64.60 15.70 -0.24
CA ASN A 15 64.11 14.40 -0.60
C ASN A 15 64.35 13.44 0.58
N LYS A 16 63.32 12.75 1.05
CA LYS A 16 63.49 11.46 1.71
C LYS A 16 62.53 10.47 1.04
N ASN A 17 63.09 9.75 0.07
CA ASN A 17 62.54 8.55 -0.51
C ASN A 17 62.18 7.56 0.62
N VAL A 18 60.92 7.16 0.68
CA VAL A 18 60.56 5.77 0.97
C VAL A 18 59.64 5.34 -0.16
N ASN A 19 60.24 4.55 -1.05
CA ASN A 19 59.57 3.85 -2.13
C ASN A 19 59.12 2.52 -1.54
N GLU A 20 57.82 2.35 -1.29
CA GLU A 20 57.22 1.02 -1.31
C GLU A 20 55.94 1.10 -2.15
N ASN A 21 56.12 0.65 -3.40
CA ASN A 21 55.07 0.18 -4.28
C ASN A 21 54.10 -0.72 -3.51
N ILE A 22 52.80 -0.49 -3.64
CA ILE A 22 51.78 -1.54 -3.69
C ILE A 22 50.54 -0.96 -4.39
N ILE A 23 50.36 -1.42 -5.64
CA ILE A 23 49.08 -1.68 -6.32
C ILE A 23 48.23 -0.42 -6.60
N GLY A 24 48.32 0.19 -7.78
CA GLY A 24 47.91 -0.45 -9.02
C GLY A 24 46.39 -0.35 -9.12
N ASN A 25 45.92 0.71 -9.80
CA ASN A 25 44.53 0.93 -10.17
C ASN A 25 44.01 -0.24 -11.02
N ASP A 26 43.61 -1.33 -10.37
CA ASP A 26 42.55 -2.17 -10.91
C ASP A 26 41.25 -1.49 -10.51
N VAL A 27 40.69 -0.74 -11.47
CA VAL A 27 39.25 -0.58 -11.59
C VAL A 27 38.70 -1.98 -11.77
N LYS A 28 38.59 -2.73 -10.66
CA LYS A 28 37.59 -3.78 -10.54
C LYS A 28 36.28 -3.03 -10.65
N LYS A 29 35.82 -2.98 -11.89
CA LYS A 29 34.42 -2.93 -12.27
C LYS A 29 33.75 -3.91 -11.31
N ILE A 30 33.26 -3.38 -10.19
CA ILE A 30 32.26 -4.07 -9.40
C ILE A 30 31.11 -4.08 -10.38
N SER A 31 31.04 -5.15 -11.17
CA SER A 31 29.79 -5.64 -11.66
C SER A 31 28.95 -5.68 -10.39
N LYS A 32 28.07 -4.68 -10.24
CA LYS A 32 26.99 -4.76 -9.27
C LYS A 32 26.19 -5.95 -9.77
N SER A 33 26.63 -7.13 -9.33
CA SER A 33 25.89 -8.37 -9.43
C SER A 33 24.51 -8.00 -8.94
N SER A 34 23.51 -8.31 -9.74
CA SER A 34 22.10 -8.31 -9.39
C SER A 34 21.84 -9.28 -8.23
N LYS A 35 22.46 -9.02 -7.06
CA LYS A 35 22.06 -9.53 -5.77
C LYS A 35 20.79 -8.80 -5.42
N THR A 36 19.73 -9.20 -6.14
CA THR A 36 18.37 -9.36 -5.64
C THR A 36 18.15 -8.64 -4.31
N LEU A 37 17.75 -7.37 -4.39
CA LEU A 37 17.03 -6.67 -3.32
C LEU A 37 15.62 -7.29 -3.21
N SER A 38 15.57 -8.60 -3.01
CA SER A 38 14.34 -9.32 -2.73
C SER A 38 14.07 -9.11 -1.24
N LEU A 39 12.97 -8.43 -0.92
CA LEU A 39 12.53 -8.15 0.46
C LEU A 39 12.52 -9.42 1.33
N PHE A 40 12.22 -10.56 0.69
CA PHE A 40 12.25 -11.89 1.28
C PHE A 40 13.05 -12.85 0.40
N LYS A 41 13.38 -14.04 0.93
CA LYS A 41 13.90 -15.13 0.09
C LYS A 41 12.79 -15.60 -0.85
N GLU A 42 13.12 -15.74 -2.13
CA GLU A 42 12.17 -16.12 -3.19
C GLU A 42 11.44 -17.43 -2.85
N ASP A 43 12.18 -18.48 -2.47
CA ASP A 43 11.62 -19.79 -2.11
C ASP A 43 10.64 -19.72 -0.93
N THR A 44 10.90 -18.84 0.03
CA THR A 44 10.02 -18.66 1.20
C THR A 44 8.68 -18.05 0.77
N ILE A 45 8.70 -17.12 -0.17
CA ILE A 45 7.48 -16.45 -0.60
C ILE A 45 6.71 -17.29 -1.61
N LYS A 46 7.38 -18.05 -2.47
CA LYS A 46 6.74 -19.10 -3.28
C LYS A 46 5.99 -20.09 -2.40
N TYR A 47 6.64 -20.59 -1.35
CA TYR A 47 5.98 -21.48 -0.40
C TYR A 47 4.74 -20.87 0.25
N VAL A 48 4.78 -19.58 0.61
CA VAL A 48 3.62 -18.88 1.18
C VAL A 48 2.51 -18.66 0.14
N ILE A 49 2.86 -18.33 -1.11
CA ILE A 49 1.91 -18.22 -2.22
C ILE A 49 1.18 -19.56 -2.42
N GLU A 50 1.94 -20.66 -2.49
CA GLU A 50 1.42 -22.00 -2.73
C GLU A 50 0.53 -22.52 -1.60
N ASN A 51 0.98 -22.37 -0.36
CA ASN A 51 0.41 -23.07 0.81
C ASN A 51 -0.50 -22.17 1.67
N PHE A 52 -0.33 -20.85 1.58
CA PHE A 52 -1.07 -19.87 2.39
C PHE A 52 -1.47 -18.64 1.53
N PRO A 53 -2.28 -18.83 0.47
CA PRO A 53 -2.60 -17.79 -0.50
C PRO A 53 -3.24 -16.54 0.15
N SER A 54 -4.11 -16.73 1.15
CA SER A 54 -4.68 -15.60 1.89
C SER A 54 -3.61 -14.77 2.61
N MET A 55 -2.62 -15.43 3.22
CA MET A 55 -1.50 -14.73 3.87
C MET A 55 -0.57 -14.06 2.85
N SER A 56 -0.41 -14.64 1.66
CA SER A 56 0.30 -13.99 0.55
C SER A 56 -0.36 -12.67 0.16
N GLU A 57 -1.69 -12.63 0.07
CA GLU A 57 -2.44 -11.40 -0.18
C GLU A 57 -2.28 -10.38 0.96
N GLU A 58 -2.28 -10.83 2.23
CA GLU A 58 -2.02 -9.94 3.37
C GLU A 58 -0.63 -9.32 3.32
N ILE A 59 0.40 -10.11 2.97
CA ILE A 59 1.78 -9.61 2.79
C ILE A 59 1.84 -8.58 1.66
N GLN A 60 1.20 -8.85 0.53
CA GLN A 60 1.13 -7.91 -0.59
C GLN A 60 0.48 -6.59 -0.18
N ARG A 61 -0.64 -6.65 0.56
CA ARG A 61 -1.34 -5.47 1.05
C ARG A 61 -0.47 -4.65 2.03
N GLY A 62 0.14 -5.30 3.02
CA GLY A 62 1.00 -4.62 3.98
C GLY A 62 2.22 -3.95 3.32
N LEU A 63 2.78 -4.59 2.28
CA LEU A 63 3.85 -3.97 1.49
C LEU A 63 3.37 -2.73 0.74
N LEU A 64 2.17 -2.75 0.15
CA LEU A 64 1.59 -1.57 -0.49
C LEU A 64 1.32 -0.45 0.52
N GLU A 65 0.83 -0.77 1.73
CA GLU A 65 0.66 0.22 2.81
C GLU A 65 1.99 0.89 3.18
N VAL A 66 3.07 0.11 3.31
CA VAL A 66 4.42 0.66 3.53
C VAL A 66 4.82 1.60 2.40
N SER A 67 4.50 1.24 1.14
CA SER A 67 4.81 2.11 -0.01
C SER A 67 4.09 3.47 0.07
N VAL A 68 2.83 3.48 0.51
CA VAL A 68 2.05 4.72 0.72
C VAL A 68 2.65 5.57 1.84
N ILE A 69 3.05 4.95 2.96
CA ILE A 69 3.70 5.67 4.07
C ILE A 69 5.00 6.33 3.60
N LEU A 70 5.78 5.64 2.75
CA LEU A 70 7.02 6.18 2.19
C LEU A 70 6.76 7.35 1.23
N GLU A 71 5.72 7.28 0.41
CA GLU A 71 5.28 8.42 -0.44
C GLU A 71 4.88 9.63 0.41
N ASN A 72 4.06 9.44 1.44
CA ASN A 72 3.71 10.53 2.37
C ASN A 72 4.95 11.10 3.09
N THR A 73 5.95 10.26 3.36
CA THR A 73 7.22 10.70 3.94
C THR A 73 8.00 11.60 2.97
N ILE A 74 7.97 11.30 1.67
CA ILE A 74 8.55 12.17 0.64
C ILE A 74 7.89 13.54 0.69
N ASP A 75 6.56 13.61 0.71
CA ASP A 75 5.81 14.88 0.76
C ASP A 75 6.24 15.73 1.98
N HIS A 76 6.34 15.12 3.16
CA HIS A 76 6.79 15.80 4.37
C HIS A 76 8.24 16.33 4.27
N ILE A 77 9.13 15.56 3.64
CA ILE A 77 10.53 15.98 3.45
C ILE A 77 10.60 17.11 2.41
N GLU A 78 9.83 17.04 1.31
CA GLU A 78 9.78 18.07 0.28
C GLU A 78 9.23 19.41 0.82
N ASP A 79 8.21 19.36 1.66
CA ASP A 79 7.68 20.54 2.36
C ASP A 79 8.77 21.20 3.21
N LYS A 80 9.52 20.40 3.97
CA LYS A 80 10.60 20.90 4.82
C LYS A 80 11.77 21.43 3.98
N SER A 81 12.10 20.75 2.88
CA SER A 81 13.10 21.20 1.90
C SER A 81 12.72 22.57 1.33
N SER A 82 11.45 22.75 0.97
CA SER A 82 10.93 24.00 0.41
C SER A 82 10.99 25.15 1.43
N LYS A 83 10.67 24.87 2.70
CA LYS A 83 10.79 25.85 3.80
C LYS A 83 12.24 26.29 4.02
N LEU A 84 13.21 25.36 3.98
CA LEU A 84 14.63 25.70 4.14
C LEU A 84 15.11 26.73 3.11
N ILE A 85 14.69 26.59 1.85
CA ILE A 85 15.04 27.55 0.79
C ILE A 85 14.36 28.91 1.01
N LYS A 86 13.10 28.91 1.44
CA LYS A 86 12.32 30.14 1.67
C LYS A 86 12.86 30.94 2.85
N ASP A 87 13.14 30.27 3.97
CA ASP A 87 13.41 30.93 5.25
C ASP A 87 14.90 31.19 5.47
N SER A 88 15.74 30.19 5.16
CA SER A 88 17.16 30.19 5.53
C SER A 88 18.12 30.22 4.35
N ARG A 89 17.60 30.15 3.10
CA ARG A 89 18.40 30.04 1.87
C ARG A 89 19.44 28.91 1.93
N ASN A 90 19.14 27.85 2.67
CA ASN A 90 20.07 26.73 2.85
C ASN A 90 19.92 25.70 1.72
N PHE A 91 20.61 25.96 0.60
CA PHE A 91 20.55 25.12 -0.60
C PHE A 91 21.22 23.75 -0.41
N ASN A 92 22.27 23.66 0.39
CA ASN A 92 22.98 22.40 0.62
C ASN A 92 22.09 21.39 1.35
N LEU A 93 21.50 21.80 2.48
CA LEU A 93 20.60 20.92 3.24
C LEU A 93 19.31 20.59 2.47
N SER A 94 18.81 21.55 1.67
CA SER A 94 17.70 21.27 0.76
C SER A 94 18.05 20.23 -0.30
N GLN A 95 19.30 20.21 -0.80
CA GLN A 95 19.73 19.20 -1.75
C GLN A 95 19.81 17.82 -1.08
N GLU A 96 20.36 17.73 0.13
CA GLU A 96 20.40 16.47 0.90
C GLU A 96 18.99 15.87 1.12
N TYR A 97 17.99 16.73 1.40
CA TYR A 97 16.60 16.28 1.53
C TYR A 97 16.03 15.76 0.21
N ARG A 98 16.32 16.42 -0.93
CA ARG A 98 15.90 15.93 -2.25
C ARG A 98 16.54 14.61 -2.62
N ASP A 99 17.83 14.46 -2.36
CA ASP A 99 18.57 13.21 -2.60
C ASP A 99 17.99 12.07 -1.74
N THR A 100 17.56 12.39 -0.52
CA THR A 100 16.84 11.47 0.36
C THR A 100 15.48 11.08 -0.21
N CYS A 101 14.69 12.03 -0.72
CA CYS A 101 13.40 11.73 -1.37
C CYS A 101 13.57 10.77 -2.55
N ILE A 102 14.60 10.99 -3.39
CA ILE A 102 14.92 10.08 -4.52
C ILE A 102 15.23 8.68 -4.00
N SER A 103 16.05 8.57 -2.95
CA SER A 103 16.39 7.28 -2.36
C SER A 103 15.17 6.56 -1.78
N ILE A 104 14.23 7.29 -1.16
CA ILE A 104 12.97 6.72 -0.66
C ILE A 104 12.09 6.26 -1.82
N TYR A 105 12.02 7.04 -2.91
CA TYR A 105 11.26 6.70 -4.10
C TYR A 105 11.77 5.41 -4.76
N GLU A 106 13.09 5.20 -4.81
CA GLU A 106 13.65 3.93 -5.28
C GLU A 106 13.17 2.73 -4.45
N VAL A 107 13.01 2.88 -3.14
CA VAL A 107 12.46 1.84 -2.26
C VAL A 107 10.98 1.59 -2.57
N VAL A 108 10.19 2.64 -2.79
CA VAL A 108 8.77 2.54 -3.19
C VAL A 108 8.62 1.73 -4.47
N GLU A 109 9.41 2.05 -5.50
CA GLU A 109 9.40 1.32 -6.77
C GLU A 109 9.81 -0.14 -6.61
N ASN A 110 10.82 -0.42 -5.78
CA ASN A 110 11.22 -1.80 -5.48
C ASN A 110 10.10 -2.59 -4.79
N ILE A 111 9.38 -1.98 -3.84
CA ILE A 111 8.24 -2.61 -3.16
C ILE A 111 7.12 -2.90 -4.16
N LYS A 112 6.74 -1.92 -4.99
CA LYS A 112 5.69 -2.08 -6.01
C LYS A 112 6.06 -3.18 -7.02
N GLY A 113 7.32 -3.20 -7.47
CA GLY A 113 7.85 -4.24 -8.35
C GLY A 113 7.79 -5.63 -7.73
N TYR A 114 8.13 -5.74 -6.44
CA TYR A 114 8.07 -6.99 -5.71
C TYR A 114 6.64 -7.51 -5.52
N VAL A 115 5.69 -6.65 -5.16
CA VAL A 115 4.27 -7.00 -5.05
C VAL A 115 3.71 -7.48 -6.39
N LYS A 116 4.08 -6.81 -7.49
CA LYS A 116 3.69 -7.24 -8.84
C LYS A 116 4.22 -8.64 -9.14
N TRP A 117 5.49 -8.90 -8.85
CA TRP A 117 6.08 -10.24 -9.01
C TRP A 117 5.34 -11.31 -8.20
N MET A 118 4.95 -11.03 -6.95
CA MET A 118 4.18 -11.98 -6.12
C MET A 118 2.83 -12.33 -6.76
N LYS A 119 2.13 -11.35 -7.35
CA LYS A 119 0.87 -11.57 -8.06
C LYS A 119 1.07 -12.43 -9.30
N ASP A 120 2.08 -12.09 -10.10
CA ASP A 120 2.40 -12.83 -11.32
C ASP A 120 2.76 -14.28 -11.02
N GLU A 121 3.46 -14.55 -9.91
CA GLU A 121 3.81 -15.92 -9.50
C GLU A 121 2.61 -16.72 -9.00
N GLY A 122 1.71 -16.11 -8.21
CA GLY A 122 0.46 -16.77 -7.78
C GLY A 122 -0.48 -17.12 -8.93
N ASN A 123 -0.53 -16.30 -9.98
CA ASN A 123 -1.36 -16.55 -11.17
C ASN A 123 -0.85 -17.73 -12.01
N LYS A 124 0.47 -17.91 -12.13
CA LYS A 124 1.07 -19.04 -12.85
C LYS A 124 0.74 -20.38 -12.21
N GLU A 125 0.56 -20.43 -10.89
CA GLU A 125 0.24 -21.66 -10.17
C GLU A 125 -1.23 -22.07 -10.31
N MET A 126 -2.15 -21.11 -10.51
CA MET A 126 -3.55 -21.43 -10.81
C MET A 126 -3.68 -22.16 -12.15
N GLU A 127 -2.93 -21.74 -13.18
CA GLU A 127 -2.91 -22.43 -14.49
C GLU A 127 -2.35 -23.86 -14.40
N ILE A 128 -1.40 -24.14 -13.51
CA ILE A 128 -0.79 -25.48 -13.36
C ILE A 128 -1.70 -26.46 -12.61
N LYS A 129 -2.61 -25.97 -11.75
CA LYS A 129 -3.54 -26.80 -10.96
C LYS A 129 -4.79 -27.21 -11.75
N GLU A 130 -5.16 -26.51 -12.81
CA GLU A 130 -6.31 -26.87 -13.66
C GLU A 130 -6.05 -28.12 -14.52
N ASP A 131 -4.79 -28.41 -14.89
CA ASP A 131 -4.43 -29.54 -15.76
C ASP A 131 -4.35 -30.91 -15.05
N ASN A 132 -4.56 -31.00 -13.72
CA ASN A 132 -4.35 -32.23 -12.95
C ASN A 132 -5.54 -32.74 -12.13
N ILE A 133 -6.76 -32.23 -12.34
CA ILE A 133 -7.94 -32.72 -11.60
C ILE A 133 -8.68 -33.77 -12.44
N ASN A 134 -8.24 -35.03 -12.29
CA ASN A 134 -9.11 -36.18 -12.55
C ASN A 134 -10.15 -36.28 -11.42
N GLU A 135 -11.41 -36.29 -11.84
CA GLU A 135 -12.64 -36.76 -11.19
C GLU A 135 -12.50 -37.34 -9.77
N ASN A 136 -13.06 -36.62 -8.78
CA ASN A 136 -14.10 -37.15 -7.91
C ASN A 136 -14.78 -36.02 -7.12
N GLU A 137 -16.11 -36.03 -7.17
CA GLU A 137 -17.04 -35.10 -6.56
C GLU A 137 -16.95 -35.11 -5.02
N GLU A 138 -16.98 -33.92 -4.41
CA GLU A 138 -17.94 -33.60 -3.34
C GLU A 138 -18.10 -32.07 -3.26
N GLU A 139 -19.35 -31.63 -3.37
CA GLU A 139 -19.83 -30.25 -3.44
C GLU A 139 -19.45 -29.42 -2.20
N ILE A 140 -18.84 -28.24 -2.39
CA ILE A 140 -19.21 -27.03 -1.64
C ILE A 140 -19.11 -25.82 -2.59
N THR A 141 -20.27 -25.33 -2.99
CA THR A 141 -20.46 -24.08 -3.73
C THR A 141 -20.23 -22.88 -2.83
N SER A 142 -19.30 -21.99 -3.21
CA SER A 142 -19.29 -20.57 -2.82
C SER A 142 -18.51 -19.82 -3.89
N GLN A 143 -19.23 -19.38 -4.92
CA GLN A 143 -18.72 -18.46 -5.95
C GLN A 143 -18.57 -17.08 -5.32
N ASP A 144 -17.34 -16.60 -5.17
CA ASP A 144 -17.01 -15.21 -4.87
C ASP A 144 -17.14 -14.38 -6.16
N ASP A 145 -18.35 -13.87 -6.42
CA ASP A 145 -18.60 -12.90 -7.49
C ASP A 145 -18.09 -11.51 -7.08
N ILE A 146 -16.78 -11.27 -7.25
CA ILE A 146 -16.20 -9.92 -7.15
C ILE A 146 -16.65 -9.12 -8.38
N LYS A 147 -17.65 -8.25 -8.21
CA LYS A 147 -18.02 -7.28 -9.25
C LYS A 147 -17.17 -6.01 -9.13
N LEU A 148 -16.22 -5.86 -10.04
CA LEU A 148 -15.55 -4.60 -10.31
C LEU A 148 -16.52 -3.68 -11.06
N LYS A 149 -17.01 -2.61 -10.42
CA LYS A 149 -17.67 -1.50 -11.12
C LYS A 149 -16.65 -0.37 -11.30
N GLU A 150 -16.27 -0.11 -12.54
CA GLU A 150 -15.60 1.15 -12.90
C GLU A 150 -16.63 2.28 -12.85
N ILE A 151 -16.44 3.24 -11.95
CA ILE A 151 -17.18 4.50 -11.96
C ILE A 151 -16.20 5.56 -12.50
N SER A 152 -16.49 6.08 -13.69
CA SER A 152 -15.86 7.28 -14.27
C SER A 152 -16.06 8.49 -13.33
N GLU A 153 -15.18 9.46 -13.17
CA GLU A 153 -14.07 9.96 -13.99
C GLU A 153 -13.20 10.84 -13.06
N ASN A 154 -11.88 10.90 -13.33
CA ASN A 154 -10.89 11.85 -12.78
C ASN A 154 -10.60 11.83 -11.27
N GLU A 155 -9.67 10.97 -10.85
CA GLU A 155 -8.42 11.32 -10.13
C GLU A 155 -7.80 10.04 -9.57
N VAL A 156 -6.58 9.73 -10.04
CA VAL A 156 -5.59 8.77 -9.50
C VAL A 156 -6.06 7.30 -9.40
N ASN A 157 -5.26 6.39 -9.95
CA ASN A 157 -5.48 4.93 -9.92
C ASN A 157 -5.50 4.34 -8.48
N THR A 158 -6.56 4.57 -7.71
CA THR A 158 -6.92 3.77 -6.54
C THR A 158 -7.91 2.71 -6.99
N VAL A 159 -7.51 1.44 -6.94
CA VAL A 159 -8.41 0.30 -7.15
C VAL A 159 -9.43 0.32 -6.00
N ASN A 160 -10.59 0.93 -6.22
CA ASN A 160 -11.66 0.92 -5.21
C ASN A 160 -12.18 -0.51 -5.12
N VAL A 161 -12.13 -1.10 -3.93
CA VAL A 161 -12.63 -2.45 -3.69
C VAL A 161 -13.95 -2.34 -2.93
N GLU A 162 -15.00 -2.96 -3.47
CA GLU A 162 -16.25 -3.18 -2.75
C GLU A 162 -16.12 -4.41 -1.86
N LEU A 163 -16.36 -4.25 -0.57
CA LEU A 163 -16.33 -5.34 0.42
C LEU A 163 -17.64 -5.37 1.18
N GLU A 164 -18.20 -6.56 1.39
CA GLU A 164 -19.36 -6.70 2.25
C GLU A 164 -19.04 -6.35 3.71
N ILE A 165 -20.00 -5.75 4.41
CA ILE A 165 -19.81 -5.23 5.77
C ILE A 165 -19.37 -6.29 6.79
N TYR A 166 -19.61 -7.58 6.54
CA TYR A 166 -19.25 -8.66 7.46
C TYR A 166 -17.79 -9.16 7.32
N LYS A 167 -17.01 -8.60 6.38
CA LYS A 167 -15.59 -8.93 6.17
C LYS A 167 -14.66 -8.16 7.14
N ASP A 168 -13.36 -8.42 7.02
CA ASP A 168 -12.31 -7.72 7.80
C ASP A 168 -11.91 -6.40 7.15
N PHE A 169 -11.96 -5.33 7.95
CA PHE A 169 -11.58 -3.96 7.56
C PHE A 169 -10.33 -3.46 8.28
N SER A 170 -9.61 -4.33 8.99
CA SER A 170 -8.35 -3.97 9.65
C SER A 170 -7.38 -3.32 8.67
N GLY A 171 -6.97 -2.08 8.95
CA GLY A 171 -6.04 -1.31 8.11
C GLY A 171 -6.66 -0.69 6.84
N ARG A 172 -7.98 -0.78 6.66
CA ARG A 172 -8.69 -0.18 5.52
C ARG A 172 -9.40 1.10 5.92
N GLU A 173 -9.43 2.05 5.00
CA GLU A 173 -10.14 3.31 5.17
C GLU A 173 -11.35 3.35 4.23
N PRO A 174 -12.52 3.81 4.71
CA PRO A 174 -13.72 3.87 3.90
C PRO A 174 -13.65 5.07 2.96
N LYS A 175 -14.18 4.91 1.76
CA LYS A 175 -14.38 5.95 0.77
C LYS A 175 -15.87 6.14 0.46
N GLY A 176 -16.67 5.11 0.74
CA GLY A 176 -18.11 5.16 0.64
C GLY A 176 -18.76 3.85 1.05
N PHE A 177 -20.07 3.76 0.90
CA PHE A 177 -20.81 2.52 1.00
C PHE A 177 -21.95 2.45 -0.03
N GLU A 178 -22.31 1.24 -0.42
CA GLU A 178 -23.44 0.92 -1.31
C GLU A 178 -24.55 0.27 -0.47
N ILE A 179 -25.77 0.81 -0.60
CA ILE A 179 -27.00 0.21 -0.05
C ILE A 179 -28.13 0.41 -1.08
N ASP A 180 -28.88 -0.65 -1.42
CA ASP A 180 -29.94 -0.62 -2.46
C ASP A 180 -29.52 -0.04 -3.82
N ASN A 181 -28.26 -0.23 -4.21
CA ASN A 181 -27.60 0.35 -5.40
C ASN A 181 -27.35 1.87 -5.36
N ASP A 182 -27.62 2.54 -4.23
CA ASP A 182 -27.19 3.92 -4.00
C ASP A 182 -25.78 3.92 -3.39
N ILE A 183 -24.88 4.70 -3.99
CA ILE A 183 -23.51 4.87 -3.51
C ILE A 183 -23.40 6.19 -2.77
N ILE A 184 -22.94 6.14 -1.52
CA ILE A 184 -22.74 7.29 -0.66
C ILE A 184 -21.26 7.41 -0.32
N LEU A 185 -20.65 8.52 -0.70
CA LEU A 185 -19.24 8.82 -0.38
C LEU A 185 -19.10 9.28 1.05
N VAL A 186 -17.99 8.90 1.69
CA VAL A 186 -17.67 9.22 3.08
C VAL A 186 -16.20 9.61 3.21
N ASP A 187 -15.89 10.49 4.16
CA ASP A 187 -14.52 10.95 4.39
C ASP A 187 -13.72 10.02 5.31
N ASP A 188 -14.38 9.45 6.33
CA ASP A 188 -13.81 8.56 7.33
C ASP A 188 -14.88 7.62 7.94
N TRP A 189 -14.47 6.83 8.94
CA TRP A 189 -15.35 5.89 9.64
C TRP A 189 -16.45 6.58 10.47
N ASP A 190 -16.18 7.76 11.03
CA ASP A 190 -17.18 8.52 11.79
C ASP A 190 -18.28 9.05 10.86
N ASP A 191 -17.89 9.61 9.71
CA ASP A 191 -18.81 10.06 8.67
C ASP A 191 -19.63 8.88 8.10
N LEU A 192 -19.00 7.71 7.95
CA LEU A 192 -19.71 6.48 7.57
C LEU A 192 -20.82 6.13 8.58
N LEU A 193 -20.54 6.18 9.88
CA LEU A 193 -21.55 5.93 10.91
C LEU A 193 -22.71 6.92 10.83
N VAL A 194 -22.40 8.22 10.73
CA VAL A 194 -23.40 9.30 10.70
C VAL A 194 -24.29 9.16 9.46
N LYS A 195 -23.70 8.99 8.28
CA LYS A 195 -24.45 8.84 7.01
C LYS A 195 -25.26 7.56 6.98
N THR A 196 -24.74 6.47 7.54
CA THR A 196 -25.50 5.23 7.69
C THR A 196 -26.74 5.47 8.57
N ALA A 197 -26.58 6.06 9.75
CA ALA A 197 -27.70 6.37 10.64
C ALA A 197 -28.75 7.29 9.97
N GLU A 198 -28.30 8.29 9.21
CA GLU A 198 -29.17 9.20 8.47
C GLU A 198 -30.03 8.45 7.44
N ILE A 199 -29.41 7.58 6.64
CA ILE A 199 -30.09 6.79 5.61
C ILE A 199 -31.08 5.80 6.22
N LEU A 200 -30.66 5.06 7.24
CA LEU A 200 -31.52 4.12 7.95
C LEU A 200 -32.77 4.83 8.51
N THR A 201 -32.59 6.02 9.07
CA THR A 201 -33.69 6.80 9.64
C THR A 201 -34.61 7.42 8.59
N LYS A 202 -34.10 7.81 7.42
CA LYS A 202 -34.89 8.40 6.35
C LYS A 202 -35.62 7.37 5.50
N GLN A 203 -34.92 6.33 5.07
CA GLN A 203 -35.40 5.38 4.06
C GLN A 203 -35.95 4.09 4.68
N TYR A 204 -35.39 3.63 5.80
CA TYR A 204 -35.71 2.32 6.38
C TYR A 204 -36.47 2.38 7.71
N LYS A 205 -36.99 3.55 8.10
CA LYS A 205 -37.71 3.77 9.37
C LYS A 205 -38.79 2.72 9.66
N GLN A 206 -39.50 2.26 8.64
CA GLN A 206 -40.60 1.30 8.78
C GLN A 206 -40.12 -0.15 8.95
N ASN A 207 -38.87 -0.44 8.59
CA ASN A 207 -38.31 -1.80 8.66
C ASN A 207 -38.06 -2.28 10.09
N ARG A 208 -37.92 -1.36 11.06
CA ARG A 208 -37.80 -1.73 12.48
C ARG A 208 -38.98 -2.61 12.96
N ASN A 209 -40.18 -2.34 12.44
CA ASN A 209 -41.42 -3.01 12.83
C ASN A 209 -41.87 -4.08 11.82
N SER A 210 -41.10 -4.35 10.77
CA SER A 210 -41.49 -5.31 9.72
C SER A 210 -41.15 -6.74 10.12
N ASP A 211 -41.88 -7.75 9.62
CA ASP A 211 -41.59 -9.16 9.88
C ASP A 211 -40.47 -9.73 8.98
N ILE A 212 -39.53 -8.88 8.55
CA ILE A 212 -38.42 -9.30 7.68
C ILE A 212 -37.48 -10.23 8.46
N LEU A 213 -37.27 -11.42 7.90
CA LEU A 213 -36.40 -12.44 8.48
C LEU A 213 -35.01 -12.35 7.84
N ILE A 214 -34.03 -11.88 8.61
CA ILE A 214 -32.65 -11.74 8.14
C ILE A 214 -31.96 -13.10 8.23
N LYS A 215 -31.24 -13.50 7.17
CA LYS A 215 -30.40 -14.69 7.21
C LYS A 215 -29.18 -14.43 8.09
N PRO A 216 -28.81 -15.35 9.00
CA PRO A 216 -27.60 -15.19 9.79
C PRO A 216 -26.38 -15.21 8.87
N VAL A 217 -25.50 -14.23 9.04
CA VAL A 217 -24.22 -14.14 8.35
C VAL A 217 -23.11 -14.19 9.39
N LYS A 218 -22.08 -14.99 9.14
CA LYS A 218 -20.92 -15.09 10.03
C LYS A 218 -20.02 -13.87 9.81
N VAL A 219 -19.90 -13.03 10.85
CA VAL A 219 -19.03 -11.85 10.85
C VAL A 219 -17.60 -12.29 11.20
N VAL A 220 -16.61 -11.68 10.55
CA VAL A 220 -15.19 -11.94 10.86
C VAL A 220 -14.81 -11.29 12.19
N GLU A 221 -14.52 -12.10 13.20
CA GLU A 221 -14.12 -11.63 14.53
C GLU A 221 -12.61 -11.35 14.58
N LYS A 222 -12.20 -10.12 14.25
CA LYS A 222 -10.81 -9.65 14.39
C LYS A 222 -10.80 -8.29 15.05
N LYS A 223 -9.95 -8.11 16.08
CA LYS A 223 -9.86 -6.86 16.82
C LYS A 223 -9.06 -5.81 16.03
N SER A 224 -9.72 -4.73 15.68
CA SER A 224 -9.10 -3.50 15.16
C SER A 224 -10.07 -2.33 15.35
N PRO A 225 -9.58 -1.08 15.43
CA PRO A 225 -10.46 0.09 15.52
C PRO A 225 -11.47 0.14 14.36
N GLN A 226 -11.04 -0.19 13.15
CA GLN A 226 -11.90 -0.23 11.96
C GLN A 226 -13.02 -1.26 12.10
N ASN A 227 -12.72 -2.44 12.65
CA ASN A 227 -13.73 -3.47 12.87
C ASN A 227 -14.71 -3.09 13.99
N GLU A 228 -14.32 -2.26 14.97
CA GLU A 228 -15.24 -1.73 15.98
C GLU A 228 -16.27 -0.76 15.34
N PHE A 229 -15.82 0.10 14.42
CA PHE A 229 -16.73 0.95 13.62
C PHE A 229 -17.68 0.10 12.78
N ARG A 230 -17.14 -0.88 12.04
CA ARG A 230 -17.93 -1.85 11.27
C ARG A 230 -18.95 -2.58 12.14
N ASP A 231 -18.57 -3.05 13.34
CA ASP A 231 -19.50 -3.74 14.24
C ASP A 231 -20.64 -2.85 14.69
N THR A 232 -20.36 -1.57 14.93
CA THR A 232 -21.39 -0.56 15.21
C THR A 232 -22.34 -0.40 14.02
N VAL A 233 -21.82 -0.39 12.79
CA VAL A 233 -22.65 -0.37 11.57
C VAL A 233 -23.52 -1.62 11.48
N ILE A 234 -22.97 -2.80 11.74
CA ILE A 234 -23.70 -4.08 11.74
C ILE A 234 -24.83 -4.05 12.76
N GLU A 235 -24.57 -3.52 13.96
CA GLU A 235 -25.58 -3.34 15.00
C GLU A 235 -26.72 -2.43 14.50
N MET A 236 -26.39 -1.28 13.91
CA MET A 236 -27.39 -0.40 13.29
C MET A 236 -28.19 -1.09 12.19
N LEU A 237 -27.54 -1.81 11.27
CA LEU A 237 -28.24 -2.53 10.19
C LEU A 237 -29.19 -3.62 10.74
N SER A 238 -28.77 -4.30 11.81
CA SER A 238 -29.58 -5.32 12.47
C SER A 238 -30.85 -4.73 13.10
N GLU A 239 -30.77 -3.53 13.69
CA GLU A 239 -31.93 -2.83 14.26
C GLU A 239 -32.99 -2.50 13.20
N TYR A 240 -32.55 -2.14 11.99
CA TYR A 240 -33.41 -1.84 10.84
C TYR A 240 -33.69 -3.03 9.94
N LYS A 241 -33.33 -4.24 10.38
CA LYS A 241 -33.56 -5.51 9.68
C LYS A 241 -33.00 -5.58 8.25
N ILE A 242 -31.86 -4.93 8.02
CA ILE A 242 -31.19 -4.93 6.73
C ILE A 242 -30.24 -6.12 6.64
N ASN A 243 -30.22 -6.77 5.47
CA ASN A 243 -29.31 -7.89 5.24
C ASN A 243 -27.89 -7.36 5.04
N LEU A 244 -26.92 -7.94 5.76
CA LEU A 244 -25.51 -7.53 5.66
C LEU A 244 -24.92 -7.74 4.26
N ARG A 245 -25.53 -8.57 3.41
CA ARG A 245 -25.11 -8.73 2.01
C ARG A 245 -25.48 -7.55 1.12
N ASP A 246 -26.50 -6.79 1.52
CA ASP A 246 -27.01 -5.66 0.75
C ASP A 246 -26.26 -4.36 1.09
N PHE A 247 -25.38 -4.41 2.09
CA PHE A 247 -24.52 -3.30 2.50
C PHE A 247 -23.05 -3.62 2.19
N LYS A 248 -22.43 -2.81 1.34
CA LYS A 248 -21.02 -2.92 1.00
C LYS A 248 -20.28 -1.64 1.32
N ILE A 249 -19.07 -1.76 1.83
CA ILE A 249 -18.15 -0.63 2.01
C ILE A 249 -17.18 -0.59 0.83
N ILE A 250 -17.02 0.60 0.27
CA ILE A 250 -16.00 0.93 -0.71
C ILE A 250 -14.76 1.39 0.06
N VAL A 251 -13.65 0.69 -0.09
CA VAL A 251 -12.40 0.97 0.64
C VAL A 251 -11.29 1.47 -0.28
N ARG A 252 -10.37 2.25 0.29
CA ARG A 252 -9.07 2.62 -0.30
C ARG A 252 -7.93 1.78 0.28
#